data_AF-U2F631-F1
#
_entry.id   AF-U2F631-F1
#
_cell.length_a   1.000
_cell.length_b   1.000
_cell.length_c   1.000
_cell.angle_alpha   90.00
_cell.angle_beta   90.00
_cell.angle_gamma   90.00
#
_symmetry.space_group_name_H-M   'P 1'
#
loop_
_entity.id
_entity.type
_entity.pdbx_description
1 polymer ?
#
loop_
_entity_poly.entity_id
_entity_poly.type
_entity_poly.pdbx_seq_one_letter_code
_entity_poly.pdbx_strand_id
1 'polypeptide(L)' 'MTSMNIQTANDSIVEAIKAIVALDPETILSYDDDGYLDEADQKDLAGLINAKKRGELECVNLDEFDLEMRSFLKRERSK' A
#
# COMPACT_ATOMS: atom_id res chain seq x y z
N MET A 1 17.40 -28.52 0.23
CA MET A 1 16.18 -27.70 0.17
C MET A 1 15.60 -27.89 -1.21
N THR A 2 14.37 -28.39 -1.28
CA THR A 2 13.67 -28.62 -2.54
C THR A 2 12.52 -27.64 -2.58
N SER A 3 12.39 -26.87 -3.66
CA SER A 3 11.30 -25.92 -3.85
C SER A 3 10.36 -26.36 -4.96
N MET A 4 9.09 -25.98 -4.83
CA MET A 4 8.04 -26.25 -5.82
C MET A 4 7.19 -24.99 -5.96
N ASN A 5 6.89 -24.58 -7.20
CA ASN A 5 5.96 -23.50 -7.50
C ASN A 5 4.66 -24.10 -8.03
N ILE A 6 3.53 -23.71 -7.45
CA ILE A 6 2.20 -24.21 -7.78
C ILE A 6 1.31 -23.00 -8.10
N GLN A 7 0.75 -22.98 -9.30
CA GLN A 7 -0.22 -21.95 -9.73
C GLN A 7 -1.57 -22.62 -10.02
N THR A 8 -2.62 -22.14 -9.39
CA THR A 8 -3.98 -22.67 -9.58
C THR A 8 -5.02 -21.61 -9.26
N ALA A 9 -6.10 -21.58 -10.03
CA ALA A 9 -7.27 -20.71 -9.80
C ALA A 9 -8.45 -21.48 -9.15
N ASN A 10 -8.21 -22.71 -8.68
CA ASN A 10 -9.23 -23.54 -8.06
C ASN A 10 -9.16 -23.41 -6.53
N ASP A 11 -10.18 -22.77 -5.95
CA ASP A 11 -10.25 -22.50 -4.51
C ASP A 11 -10.19 -23.77 -3.65
N SER A 12 -10.75 -24.89 -4.11
CA SER A 12 -10.69 -26.16 -3.38
C SER A 12 -9.26 -26.70 -3.29
N ILE A 13 -8.44 -26.44 -4.32
CA ILE A 13 -7.01 -26.82 -4.33
C ILE A 13 -6.23 -25.89 -3.40
N VAL A 14 -6.53 -24.58 -3.40
CA VAL A 14 -5.88 -23.61 -2.51
C VAL A 14 -6.09 -23.97 -1.03
N GLU A 15 -7.33 -24.30 -0.64
CA GLU A 15 -7.64 -24.67 0.74
C GLU A 15 -6.99 -26.01 1.14
N ALA A 16 -6.93 -26.98 0.22
CA ALA A 16 -6.21 -28.23 0.47
C ALA A 16 -4.71 -28.00 0.70
N ILE A 17 -4.08 -27.11 -0.08
CA ILE A 17 -2.66 -26.75 0.09
C ILE A 17 -2.44 -26.07 1.45
N LYS A 18 -3.29 -25.11 1.83
CA LYS A 18 -3.22 -24.45 3.14
C LYS A 18 -3.31 -25.46 4.30
N ALA A 19 -4.20 -26.44 4.19
CA ALA A 19 -4.34 -27.48 5.21
C ALA A 19 -3.09 -28.36 5.34
N ILE A 20 -2.41 -28.67 4.23
CA ILE A 20 -1.15 -29.42 4.22
C ILE A 20 -0.03 -28.60 4.84
N VAL A 21 0.10 -27.32 4.48
CA VAL A 21 1.11 -26.41 5.03
C VAL A 21 0.99 -26.29 6.55
N ALA A 22 -0.23 -26.26 7.09
CA ALA A 22 -0.45 -26.18 8.54
C ALA A 22 0.11 -27.40 9.32
N LEU A 23 0.43 -28.51 8.64
CA LEU A 23 1.03 -29.69 9.27
C LEU A 23 2.54 -29.55 9.51
N ASP A 24 3.20 -28.63 8.80
CA ASP A 24 4.62 -28.37 8.94
C ASP A 24 4.88 -26.88 9.27
N PRO A 25 5.23 -26.55 10.52
CA PRO A 25 5.45 -25.17 10.94
C PRO A 25 6.68 -24.52 10.30
N GLU A 26 7.55 -25.28 9.63
CA GLU A 26 8.71 -24.75 8.91
C GLU A 26 8.39 -24.35 7.46
N THR A 27 7.18 -24.65 6.98
CA THR A 27 6.76 -24.29 5.62
C THR A 27 6.48 -22.79 5.48
N ILE A 28 7.02 -22.17 4.43
CA ILE A 28 6.86 -20.74 4.12
C ILE A 28 5.82 -20.58 3.00
N LEU A 29 4.74 -19.86 3.28
CA LEU A 29 3.75 -19.41 2.28
C LEU A 29 4.08 -17.98 1.85
N SER A 30 4.49 -17.80 0.61
CA SER A 30 4.59 -16.50 -0.05
C SER A 30 3.40 -16.34 -1.01
N TYR A 31 2.69 -15.24 -0.89
CA TYR A 31 1.66 -14.83 -1.86
C TYR A 31 2.26 -13.74 -2.73
N ASP A 32 2.03 -13.77 -4.04
CA ASP A 32 2.40 -12.68 -4.98
C ASP A 32 1.48 -11.43 -4.80
N ASP A 33 0.89 -11.26 -3.60
CA ASP A 33 -0.09 -10.22 -3.31
C ASP A 33 0.61 -8.94 -2.91
N ASP A 34 1.25 -8.30 -3.88
CA ASP A 34 1.90 -7.02 -3.67
C ASP A 34 0.92 -5.88 -3.98
N GLY A 35 -0.18 -5.81 -3.23
CA GLY A 35 -0.90 -4.54 -2.99
C GLY A 35 -0.07 -3.53 -2.19
N TYR A 36 1.22 -3.82 -2.01
CA TYR A 36 2.20 -2.99 -1.36
C TYR A 36 2.84 -2.05 -2.39
N LEU A 37 3.02 -0.81 -1.97
CA LEU A 37 3.89 0.14 -2.66
C LEU A 37 5.29 -0.46 -2.80
N ASP A 38 6.04 -0.07 -3.84
CA ASP A 38 7.44 -0.45 -3.92
C ASP A 38 8.25 0.19 -2.77
N GLU A 39 9.50 -0.26 -2.56
CA GLU A 39 10.31 0.23 -1.43
C GLU A 39 10.52 1.76 -1.45
N ALA A 40 10.57 2.37 -2.64
CA ALA A 40 10.74 3.82 -2.76
C ALA A 40 9.46 4.54 -2.34
N ASP A 41 8.33 4.10 -2.85
CA ASP A 41 7.01 4.64 -2.54
C ASP A 41 6.64 4.43 -1.05
N GLN A 42 7.04 3.29 -0.45
CA GLN A 42 6.87 3.05 0.98
C GLN A 42 7.67 4.05 1.83
N LYS A 43 8.91 4.35 1.43
CA LYS A 43 9.77 5.31 2.13
C LYS A 43 9.21 6.72 2.03
N ASP A 44 8.71 7.09 0.85
CA ASP A 44 8.09 8.39 0.61
C ASP A 44 6.80 8.54 1.43
N LEU A 45 5.96 7.52 1.45
CA LEU A 45 4.75 7.50 2.28
C LEU A 45 5.07 7.61 3.78
N ALA A 46 6.10 6.91 4.26
CA ALA A 46 6.56 7.03 5.63
C ALA A 46 7.04 8.46 5.97
N GLY A 47 7.69 9.14 5.02
CA GLY A 47 8.06 10.54 5.11
C GLY A 47 6.86 11.46 5.31
N LEU A 48 5.84 11.32 4.47
CA LEU A 48 4.60 12.09 4.55
C LEU A 48 3.85 11.88 5.88
N ILE A 49 3.77 10.63 6.34
CA ILE A 49 3.14 10.30 7.63
C ILE A 49 3.88 10.98 8.79
N ASN A 50 5.22 10.98 8.77
CA ASN A 50 6.01 11.63 9.81
C ASN A 50 5.88 13.15 9.77
N ALA A 51 5.84 13.77 8.59
CA ALA A 51 5.58 15.20 8.43
C ALA A 51 4.21 15.59 9.01
N LYS A 52 3.17 14.78 8.73
CA LYS A 52 1.85 14.94 9.34
C LYS A 52 1.90 14.84 10.86
N LYS A 53 2.61 13.86 11.44
CA LYS A 53 2.77 13.72 12.90
C LYS A 53 3.48 14.92 13.54
N ARG A 54 4.41 15.56 12.82
CA ARG A 54 5.09 16.79 13.27
C ARG A 54 4.23 18.05 13.10
N GLY A 55 3.06 17.94 12.46
CA GLY A 55 2.19 19.08 12.17
C GLY A 55 2.66 19.93 10.98
N GLU A 56 3.56 19.40 10.15
CA GLU A 56 4.08 20.08 8.95
C GLU A 56 3.19 19.87 7.72
N LEU A 57 2.25 18.92 7.81
CA LEU A 57 1.35 18.56 6.72
C LEU A 57 -0.08 18.48 7.23
N GLU A 58 -0.95 19.28 6.63
CA GLU A 58 -2.38 19.29 6.90
C GLU A 58 -3.10 18.44 5.86
N CYS A 59 -4.04 17.60 6.32
CA CYS A 59 -4.92 16.86 5.42
C CYS A 59 -6.26 17.57 5.37
N VAL A 60 -6.54 18.21 4.25
CA VAL A 60 -7.82 18.84 3.95
C VAL A 60 -8.70 17.90 3.13
N ASN A 61 -10.01 18.11 3.15
CA ASN A 61 -10.90 17.40 2.23
C ASN A 61 -10.82 18.00 0.81
N LEU A 62 -11.41 17.31 -0.17
CA LEU A 62 -11.35 17.74 -1.58
C LEU A 62 -12.03 19.10 -1.82
N ASP A 63 -13.12 19.39 -1.12
CA ASP A 63 -13.85 20.66 -1.28
C ASP A 63 -13.01 21.84 -0.74
N GLU A 64 -12.35 21.65 0.40
CA GLU A 64 -11.40 22.61 0.99
C GLU A 64 -10.20 22.82 0.08
N PHE A 65 -9.62 21.75 -0.44
CA PHE A 65 -8.50 21.80 -1.38
C PHE A 65 -8.87 22.60 -2.64
N ASP A 66 -10.03 22.32 -3.24
CA ASP A 66 -10.50 23.02 -4.43
C ASP A 66 -10.69 24.52 -4.18
N LEU A 67 -11.23 24.89 -3.02
CA LEU A 67 -11.42 26.29 -2.63
C LEU A 67 -10.09 27.01 -2.44
N GLU A 68 -9.14 26.36 -1.77
CA GLU A 68 -7.80 26.90 -1.51
C GLU A 68 -7.01 27.08 -2.80
N MET A 69 -7.00 26.06 -3.67
CA MET A 69 -6.31 26.10 -4.95
C MET A 69 -6.87 27.17 -5.89
N ARG A 70 -8.20 27.32 -5.96
CA ARG A 70 -8.81 28.41 -6.73
C ARG A 70 -8.39 29.79 -6.21
N SER A 71 -8.31 29.94 -4.89
CA SER A 71 -7.89 31.19 -4.24
C SER A 71 -6.41 31.49 -4.50
N PHE A 72 -5.55 30.47 -4.42
CA PHE A 72 -4.14 30.55 -4.73
C PHE A 72 -3.90 31.00 -6.19
N LEU A 73 -4.53 30.32 -7.15
CA LEU A 73 -4.37 30.62 -8.59
C LEU A 73 -4.85 32.03 -8.95
N LYS A 74 -5.91 32.53 -8.31
CA LYS A 74 -6.36 33.93 -8.48
C LYS A 74 -5.30 34.93 -7.99
N ARG A 75 -4.63 34.63 -6.88
CA ARG A 75 -3.58 35.48 -6.32
C ARG A 75 -2.34 35.52 -7.21
N GLU A 76 -1.92 34.37 -7.74
CA GLU A 76 -0.77 34.30 -8.67
C GLU A 76 -1.02 35.02 -9.99
N ARG A 77 -2.24 34.99 -10.52
CA ARG A 77 -2.61 35.75 -11.73
C ARG A 77 -2.66 37.27 -11.55
N SER A 78 -2.66 37.76 -10.31
CA SER A 78 -2.76 39.18 -9.98
C SER A 78 -1.41 39.81 -9.63
N LYS A 79 -0.32 39.02 -9.67
CA LYS A 79 1.08 39.48 -9.58
C LYS A 79 1.63 39.73 -10.98
#